data_AF-A0A947ECP3-F1
#
_entry.id   AF-A0A947ECP3-F1
#
_cell.length_a   1.000
_cell.length_b   1.000
_cell.length_c   1.000
_cell.angle_alpha   90.00
_cell.angle_beta   90.00
_cell.angle_gamma   90.00
#
_symmetry.space_group_name_H-M   'P 1'
#
loop_
_entity.id
_entity.type
_entity.pdbx_description
1 polymer ?
#
loop_
_entity_poly.entity_id
_entity_poly.type
_entity_poly.pdbx_seq_one_letter_code
_entity_poly.pdbx_strand_id
1 'polypeptide(L)'
;MKPSQAIVVLNGVMTDRGLAVGELTAQQAASLMIELYAEYRVDGIAGLDEDGDMLLFEWGSFDAGSGPSFQFGLTRQFMTTGLSDDDAITQLQLILHYDALANTNLDRGHRWCRSPQDVAVFRQFVESSPAASLVGERRASRVDLHYEQV
;
A
#
# COMPACT_ATOMS: atom_id res chain seq x y z
N MET A 1 -12.01 -13.66 -2.34
CA MET A 1 -12.58 -12.80 -1.26
C MET A 1 -13.24 -11.58 -1.88
N LYS A 2 -14.16 -10.87 -1.21
CA LYS A 2 -14.65 -9.58 -1.73
C LYS A 2 -13.66 -8.44 -1.45
N PRO A 3 -13.64 -7.34 -2.23
CA PRO A 3 -12.77 -6.19 -1.98
C PRO A 3 -12.85 -5.69 -0.52
N SER A 4 -14.06 -5.54 0.01
CA SER A 4 -14.32 -5.08 1.38
C SER A 4 -13.82 -6.01 2.49
N GLN A 5 -13.46 -7.25 2.16
CA GLN A 5 -12.87 -8.19 3.12
C GLN A 5 -11.35 -8.03 3.23
N ALA A 6 -10.70 -7.29 2.33
CA ALA A 6 -9.24 -7.19 2.28
C ALA A 6 -8.65 -6.64 3.59
N ILE A 7 -9.29 -5.65 4.22
CA ILE A 7 -8.85 -5.10 5.52
C ILE A 7 -8.95 -6.13 6.65
N VAL A 8 -10.00 -6.96 6.66
CA VAL A 8 -10.18 -8.02 7.66
C VAL A 8 -9.12 -9.10 7.49
N VAL A 9 -8.85 -9.50 6.25
CA VAL A 9 -7.80 -10.47 5.95
C VAL A 9 -6.42 -9.94 6.34
N LEU A 10 -6.08 -8.69 6.01
CA LEU A 10 -4.82 -8.09 6.40
C LEU A 10 -4.64 -8.03 7.93
N ASN A 11 -5.70 -7.64 8.66
CA ASN A 11 -5.69 -7.64 10.12
C ASN A 11 -5.48 -9.05 10.70
N GLY A 12 -6.09 -10.08 10.10
CA GLY A 12 -5.85 -11.47 10.46
C GLY A 12 -4.39 -11.87 10.28
N VAL A 13 -3.82 -11.58 9.11
CA VAL A 13 -2.40 -11.87 8.81
C VAL A 13 -1.46 -11.13 9.76
N MET A 14 -1.75 -9.87 10.13
CA MET A 14 -0.96 -9.14 11.12
C MET A 14 -1.04 -9.79 12.50
N THR A 15 -2.25 -10.18 12.93
CA THR A 15 -2.50 -10.83 14.23
C THR A 15 -1.74 -12.15 14.34
N ASP A 16 -1.80 -13.00 13.30
CA ASP A 16 -1.11 -14.29 13.26
C ASP A 16 0.42 -14.14 13.33
N ARG A 17 0.95 -12.98 12.94
CA ARG A 17 2.37 -12.62 12.98
C ARG A 17 2.78 -11.85 14.23
N GLY A 18 1.85 -11.56 15.13
CA GLY A 18 2.11 -10.72 16.30
C GLY A 18 2.48 -9.28 15.94
N LEU A 19 2.00 -8.78 14.79
CA LEU A 19 2.24 -7.41 14.33
C LEU A 19 1.07 -6.50 14.74
N ALA A 20 1.41 -5.29 15.18
CA ALA A 20 0.44 -4.23 15.44
C ALA A 20 0.57 -3.14 14.36
N VAL A 21 -0.56 -2.66 13.83
CA VAL A 21 -0.58 -1.66 12.75
C VAL A 21 0.24 -0.41 13.09
N GLY A 22 0.16 0.08 14.32
CA GLY A 22 0.90 1.27 14.76
C GLY A 22 2.40 1.08 14.98
N GLU A 23 2.93 -0.13 14.79
CA GLU A 23 4.35 -0.44 15.01
C GLU A 23 5.07 -0.93 13.76
N LEU A 24 4.42 -0.87 12.60
CA LEU A 24 4.98 -1.38 11.34
C LEU A 24 6.20 -0.57 10.89
N THR A 25 7.22 -1.29 10.42
CA THR A 25 8.28 -0.73 9.56
C THR A 25 7.82 -0.74 8.10
N ALA A 26 8.48 0.05 7.24
CA ALA A 26 8.20 0.04 5.80
C ALA A 26 8.37 -1.35 5.16
N GLN A 27 9.37 -2.12 5.61
CA GLN A 27 9.58 -3.48 5.12
C GLN A 27 8.42 -4.41 5.50
N GLN A 28 7.92 -4.31 6.73
CA GLN A 28 6.77 -5.11 7.18
C GLN A 28 5.50 -4.72 6.42
N ALA A 29 5.24 -3.43 6.26
CA ALA A 29 4.10 -2.91 5.49
C ALA A 29 4.14 -3.36 4.02
N ALA A 30 5.29 -3.24 3.37
CA ALA A 30 5.51 -3.74 2.01
C ALA A 30 5.27 -5.24 1.91
N SER A 31 5.86 -6.03 2.80
CA SER A 31 5.67 -7.48 2.77
C SER A 31 4.21 -7.87 2.94
N LEU A 32 3.49 -7.24 3.88
CA LEU A 32 2.08 -7.53 4.15
C LEU A 32 1.19 -7.22 2.94
N MET A 33 1.32 -6.04 2.34
CA MET A 33 0.49 -5.64 1.19
C MET A 33 0.83 -6.43 -0.08
N ILE A 34 2.12 -6.68 -0.33
CA ILE A 34 2.55 -7.47 -1.49
C ILE A 34 2.09 -8.92 -1.35
N GLU A 35 2.16 -9.50 -0.15
CA GLU A 35 1.65 -10.87 0.07
C GLU A 35 0.13 -10.93 -0.02
N LEU A 36 -0.57 -9.96 0.55
CA LEU A 36 -2.02 -9.86 0.39
C LEU A 36 -2.40 -9.83 -1.10
N TYR A 37 -1.68 -9.01 -1.89
CA TYR A 37 -1.85 -8.94 -3.34
C TYR A 37 -1.43 -10.22 -4.06
N ALA A 38 -0.39 -10.93 -3.61
CA ALA A 38 0.09 -12.14 -4.27
C ALA A 38 -0.78 -13.37 -3.99
N GLU A 39 -1.27 -13.52 -2.77
CA GLU A 39 -1.86 -14.79 -2.31
C GLU A 39 -3.40 -14.74 -2.20
N TYR A 40 -3.98 -13.56 -1.99
CA TYR A 40 -5.42 -13.42 -1.74
C TYR A 40 -6.12 -12.77 -2.93
N ARG A 41 -6.71 -13.61 -3.79
CA ARG A 41 -7.50 -13.14 -4.95
C ARG A 41 -8.86 -12.62 -4.54
N VAL A 42 -9.29 -11.62 -5.29
CA VAL A 42 -10.56 -10.92 -5.08
C VAL A 42 -11.55 -11.33 -6.17
N ASP A 43 -12.81 -11.54 -5.77
CA ASP A 43 -13.94 -11.89 -6.62
C ASP A 43 -14.83 -10.67 -6.86
N GLY A 44 -15.56 -10.63 -7.97
CA GLY A 44 -16.49 -9.55 -8.28
C GLY A 44 -15.82 -8.25 -8.75
N ILE A 45 -14.61 -8.37 -9.28
CA ILE A 45 -13.82 -7.29 -9.87
C ILE A 45 -13.65 -7.51 -11.37
N ALA A 46 -13.31 -6.44 -12.09
CA ALA A 46 -12.93 -6.48 -13.50
C ALA A 46 -11.72 -7.42 -13.73
N GLY A 47 -11.48 -7.78 -14.99
CA GLY A 47 -10.33 -8.60 -15.36
C GLY A 47 -9.00 -7.94 -15.00
N LEU A 48 -7.92 -8.73 -14.85
CA LEU A 48 -6.58 -8.17 -14.63
C LEU A 48 -6.07 -7.38 -15.84
N ASP A 49 -6.55 -7.70 -17.04
CA ASP A 49 -6.34 -6.95 -18.29
C ASP A 49 -7.10 -5.62 -18.35
N GLU A 50 -8.06 -5.44 -17.44
CA GLU A 50 -8.86 -4.21 -17.25
C GLU A 50 -8.47 -3.49 -15.96
N ASP A 51 -7.26 -3.73 -15.45
CA ASP A 51 -6.74 -3.10 -14.23
C ASP A 51 -7.65 -3.37 -12.99
N GLY A 52 -8.33 -4.51 -12.97
CA GLY A 52 -9.33 -4.85 -11.94
C GLY A 52 -8.80 -5.05 -10.52
N ASP A 53 -7.53 -5.39 -10.37
CA ASP A 53 -6.83 -5.56 -9.09
C ASP A 53 -5.36 -5.17 -9.25
N MET A 54 -4.99 -4.02 -8.71
CA MET A 54 -3.65 -3.47 -8.83
C MET A 54 -3.08 -3.08 -7.48
N LEU A 55 -1.76 -3.15 -7.35
CA LEU A 55 -1.04 -2.67 -6.19
C LEU A 55 -0.16 -1.46 -6.57
N LEU A 56 -0.36 -0.34 -5.90
CA LEU A 56 0.42 0.88 -5.99
C LEU A 56 1.39 0.96 -4.82
N PHE A 57 2.62 1.33 -5.11
CA PHE A 57 3.56 1.85 -4.13
C PHE A 57 3.81 3.32 -4.45
N GLU A 58 3.73 4.19 -3.45
CA GLU A 58 3.93 5.63 -3.59
C GLU A 58 4.72 6.20 -2.41
N TRP A 59 5.44 7.29 -2.64
CA TRP A 59 6.19 7.97 -1.61
C TRP A 59 6.31 9.46 -1.88
N GLY A 60 6.57 10.22 -0.82
CA GLY A 60 6.84 11.65 -0.94
C GLY A 60 6.74 12.41 0.36
N SER A 61 7.21 13.65 0.32
CA SER A 61 7.01 14.62 1.40
C SER A 61 5.73 15.42 1.19
N PHE A 62 4.90 15.48 2.22
CA PHE A 62 3.62 16.18 2.22
C PHE A 62 3.49 17.03 3.50
N ASP A 63 2.98 18.25 3.36
CA ASP A 63 2.59 19.11 4.48
C ASP A 63 1.07 19.20 4.50
N ALA A 64 0.47 18.56 5.50
CA ALA A 64 -0.98 18.56 5.72
C ALA A 64 -1.40 19.56 6.81
N GLY A 65 -0.56 20.55 7.12
CA GLY A 65 -0.82 21.61 8.11
C GLY A 65 -0.23 21.37 9.50
N SER A 66 0.38 20.20 9.75
CA SER A 66 1.17 19.89 10.94
C SER A 66 2.67 19.88 10.69
N GLY A 67 3.10 20.44 9.56
CA GLY A 67 4.48 20.41 9.07
C GLY A 67 4.75 19.25 8.10
N PRO A 68 5.91 19.26 7.42
CA PRO A 68 6.25 18.25 6.43
C PRO A 68 6.46 16.88 7.08
N SER A 69 5.77 15.88 6.56
CA SER A 69 5.95 14.46 6.88
C SER A 69 6.32 13.70 5.61
N PHE A 70 7.21 12.71 5.75
CA PHE A 70 7.49 11.78 4.67
C PHE A 70 6.48 10.62 4.74
N GLN A 71 5.92 10.26 3.60
CA GLN A 71 4.95 9.18 3.49
C GLN A 71 5.52 8.03 2.65
N PHE A 72 5.27 6.81 3.12
CA PHE A 72 5.52 5.57 2.42
C PHE A 72 4.18 4.82 2.33
N GLY A 73 3.59 4.80 1.14
CA GLY A 73 2.22 4.34 0.92
C GLY A 73 2.15 3.11 0.03
N LEU A 74 1.28 2.18 0.40
CA LEU A 74 0.87 1.04 -0.43
C LEU A 74 -0.64 1.01 -0.53
N THR A 75 -1.14 1.00 -1.76
CA THR A 75 -2.57 1.04 -2.05
C THR A 75 -2.93 -0.11 -2.96
N ARG A 76 -3.81 -1.00 -2.51
CA ARG A 76 -4.41 -2.01 -3.38
C ARG A 76 -5.75 -1.50 -3.88
N GLN A 77 -5.86 -1.31 -5.19
CA GLN A 77 -7.06 -0.80 -5.85
C GLN A 77 -7.84 -1.93 -6.51
N PHE A 78 -9.15 -1.87 -6.38
CA PHE A 78 -10.10 -2.81 -6.98
C PHE A 78 -11.09 -2.07 -7.87
N MET A 79 -11.28 -2.55 -9.10
CA MET A 79 -12.35 -2.09 -9.99
C MET A 79 -13.51 -3.09 -9.92
N THR A 80 -14.66 -2.68 -9.40
CA THR A 80 -15.84 -3.54 -9.28
C THR A 80 -16.50 -3.77 -10.63
N THR A 81 -16.82 -5.02 -10.96
CA THR A 81 -17.51 -5.34 -12.23
C THR A 81 -18.89 -4.69 -12.28
N GLY A 82 -19.25 -4.09 -13.42
CA GLY A 82 -20.59 -3.57 -13.67
C GLY A 82 -20.88 -2.19 -13.07
N LEU A 83 -19.88 -1.56 -12.45
CA LEU A 83 -19.87 -0.14 -12.11
C LEU A 83 -18.94 0.61 -13.08
N SER A 84 -19.12 1.92 -13.21
CA SER A 84 -18.28 2.79 -14.05
C SER A 84 -17.76 3.98 -13.24
N ASP A 85 -16.68 4.58 -13.74
CA ASP A 85 -16.05 5.76 -13.15
C ASP A 85 -15.65 5.55 -11.68
N ASP A 86 -15.65 6.61 -10.87
CA ASP A 86 -15.19 6.59 -9.48
C ASP A 86 -16.04 5.63 -8.61
N ASP A 87 -17.34 5.46 -8.94
CA ASP A 87 -18.23 4.52 -8.26
C ASP A 87 -17.74 3.06 -8.33
N ALA A 88 -16.90 2.71 -9.32
CA ALA A 88 -16.32 1.39 -9.46
C ALA A 88 -15.09 1.15 -8.58
N ILE A 89 -14.47 2.21 -8.05
CA ILE A 89 -13.15 2.15 -7.43
C ILE A 89 -13.28 1.99 -5.92
N THR A 90 -12.68 0.93 -5.40
CA THR A 90 -12.46 0.78 -3.96
C THR A 90 -10.99 0.51 -3.69
N GLN A 91 -10.50 0.93 -2.53
CA GLN A 91 -9.08 0.86 -2.21
C GLN A 91 -8.85 0.39 -0.77
N LEU A 92 -7.80 -0.41 -0.59
CA LEU A 92 -7.18 -0.67 0.70
C LEU A 92 -5.85 0.09 0.75
N GLN A 93 -5.73 1.06 1.64
CA GLN A 93 -4.56 1.91 1.79
C GLN A 93 -3.82 1.61 3.10
N LEU A 94 -2.50 1.49 3.01
CA LEU A 94 -1.59 1.40 4.15
C LEU A 94 -0.50 2.47 3.99
N ILE A 95 -0.57 3.53 4.82
CA ILE A 95 0.31 4.69 4.73
C ILE A 95 1.11 4.82 6.02
N LEU A 96 2.43 4.84 5.90
CA LEU A 96 3.35 5.05 7.00
C LEU A 96 3.84 6.49 6.95
N HIS A 97 3.61 7.22 8.04
CA HIS A 97 4.04 8.60 8.21
C HIS A 97 5.30 8.65 9.04
N TYR A 98 6.28 9.38 8.56
CA TYR A 98 7.53 9.65 9.26
C TYR A 98 7.63 11.16 9.48
N ASP A 99 8.01 11.54 10.69
CA ASP A 99 8.38 12.92 10.99
C ASP A 99 9.48 13.40 10.03
N ALA A 100 9.64 14.71 9.89
CA ALA A 100 10.61 15.30 8.97
C ALA A 100 12.00 14.64 9.10
N LEU A 101 12.34 13.80 8.13
CA LEU A 101 13.65 13.15 8.08
C LEU A 101 14.65 14.19 7.54
N ALA A 102 15.85 14.25 8.13
CA ALA A 102 16.92 15.09 7.60
C ALA A 102 17.26 14.65 6.16
N ASN A 103 17.42 15.61 5.23
CA ASN A 103 17.73 15.38 3.82
C ASN A 103 16.60 14.72 2.98
N THR A 104 15.33 15.01 3.26
CA THR A 104 14.12 14.56 2.52
C THR A 104 13.93 15.19 1.13
N ASN A 105 15.01 15.54 0.43
CA ASN A 105 14.93 16.04 -0.95
C ASN A 105 14.68 14.89 -1.96
N LEU A 106 13.89 13.90 -1.55
CA LEU A 106 13.45 12.82 -2.39
C LEU A 106 12.17 13.28 -3.11
N ASP A 107 12.24 13.34 -4.44
CA ASP A 107 11.08 13.63 -5.26
C ASP A 107 9.97 12.61 -5.01
N ARG A 108 8.73 13.09 -5.14
CA ARG A 108 7.56 12.21 -5.11
C ARG A 108 7.66 11.19 -6.22
N GLY A 109 7.23 9.97 -5.94
CA GLY A 109 7.22 8.93 -6.95
C GLY A 109 6.22 7.84 -6.62
N HIS A 110 5.96 7.02 -7.61
CA HIS A 110 5.08 5.88 -7.49
C HIS A 110 5.43 4.78 -8.48
N ARG A 111 4.91 3.59 -8.25
CA ARG A 111 4.95 2.47 -9.19
C ARG A 111 3.73 1.58 -9.01
N TRP A 112 3.14 1.16 -10.12
CA TRP A 112 2.07 0.18 -10.15
C TRP A 112 2.60 -1.23 -10.40
N CYS A 113 1.97 -2.21 -9.76
CA CYS A 113 1.99 -3.63 -10.05
C CYS A 113 0.59 -4.01 -10.54
N ARG A 114 0.46 -4.22 -11.86
CA ARG A 114 -0.84 -4.50 -12.50
C ARG A 114 -1.18 -5.98 -12.55
N SER A 115 -0.16 -6.83 -12.45
CA SER A 115 -0.30 -8.27 -12.55
C SER A 115 0.42 -8.96 -11.40
N PRO A 116 -0.16 -10.02 -10.82
CA PRO A 116 0.54 -10.87 -9.86
C PRO A 116 1.82 -11.49 -10.40
N GLN A 117 1.97 -11.62 -11.73
CA GLN A 117 3.20 -12.12 -12.36
C GLN A 117 4.37 -11.14 -12.16
N ASP A 118 4.09 -9.85 -11.97
CA ASP A 118 5.10 -8.80 -11.79
C ASP A 118 5.48 -8.60 -10.32
N VAL A 119 4.89 -9.37 -9.38
CA VAL A 119 5.12 -9.21 -7.94
C VAL A 119 6.59 -9.29 -7.56
N ALA A 120 7.35 -10.20 -8.16
CA ALA A 120 8.79 -10.33 -7.86
C ALA A 120 9.56 -9.06 -8.24
N VAL A 121 9.29 -8.51 -9.42
CA VAL A 121 9.92 -7.27 -9.92
C VAL A 121 9.47 -6.06 -9.10
N PHE A 122 8.18 -6.02 -8.75
CA PHE A 122 7.62 -4.95 -7.92
C PHE A 122 8.21 -4.96 -6.52
N ARG A 123 8.28 -6.12 -5.87
CA ARG A 123 8.91 -6.30 -4.55
C ARG A 123 10.34 -5.80 -4.56
N GLN A 124 11.14 -6.24 -5.53
CA GLN A 124 12.52 -5.80 -5.67
C GLN A 124 12.61 -4.27 -5.80
N PHE A 125 11.72 -3.66 -6.59
CA PHE A 125 11.69 -2.21 -6.73
C PHE A 125 11.37 -1.48 -5.43
N VAL A 126 10.37 -1.95 -4.68
CA VAL A 126 10.00 -1.35 -3.39
C VAL A 126 11.18 -1.42 -2.43
N GLU A 127 11.79 -2.61 -2.30
CA GLU A 127 12.93 -2.87 -1.40
C GLU A 127 14.18 -2.06 -1.78
N SER A 128 14.46 -1.89 -3.08
CA SER A 128 15.60 -1.11 -3.57
C SER A 128 15.31 0.38 -3.74
N SER A 129 14.11 0.85 -3.40
CA SER A 129 13.73 2.24 -3.64
C SER A 129 14.50 3.21 -2.74
N PRO A 130 14.76 4.44 -3.20
CA PRO A 130 15.29 5.49 -2.33
C PRO A 130 14.39 5.75 -1.12
N ALA A 131 13.07 5.57 -1.27
CA ALA A 131 12.09 5.70 -0.19
C ALA A 131 12.29 4.62 0.89
N ALA A 132 12.45 3.35 0.51
CA ALA A 132 12.75 2.28 1.46
C ALA A 132 14.10 2.48 2.15
N SER A 133 15.11 2.93 1.39
CA SER A 133 16.44 3.27 1.95
C SER A 133 16.37 4.44 2.93
N LEU A 134 15.55 5.45 2.63
CA LEU A 134 15.40 6.64 3.46
C LEU A 134 14.80 6.32 4.82
N VAL A 135 13.78 5.47 4.88
CA VAL A 135 13.09 5.11 6.12
C VAL A 135 13.78 3.97 6.87
N GLY A 136 14.39 3.02 6.16
CA GLY A 136 15.13 1.88 6.73
C GLY A 136 14.28 1.06 7.70
N GLU A 137 14.87 0.70 8.85
CA GLU A 137 14.19 -0.04 9.92
C GLU A 137 13.42 0.87 10.90
N ARG A 138 13.29 2.18 10.60
CA ARG A 138 12.55 3.09 11.48
C ARG A 138 11.08 2.69 11.53
N ARG A 139 10.50 2.82 12.73
CA ARG A 139 9.05 2.76 12.91
C ARG A 139 8.45 4.09 12.49
N ALA A 140 7.30 4.03 11.84
CA ALA A 140 6.51 5.20 11.50
C ALA A 140 6.02 5.90 12.78
N SER A 141 5.90 7.23 12.75
CA SER A 141 5.26 7.99 13.84
C SER A 141 3.74 7.84 13.83
N ARG A 142 3.17 7.54 12.65
CA ARG A 142 1.76 7.17 12.48
C ARG A 142 1.63 6.16 11.35
N VAL A 143 0.70 5.22 11.49
CA VAL A 143 0.31 4.28 10.44
C VAL A 143 -1.18 4.37 10.22
N ASP A 144 -1.58 4.73 9.01
CA ASP A 144 -2.97 4.83 8.61
C ASP A 144 -3.30 3.58 7.75
N LEU A 145 -4.25 2.77 8.21
CA LEU A 145 -4.78 1.61 7.49
C LEU A 145 -6.29 1.76 7.36
N HIS A 146 -6.78 1.85 6.13
CA HIS A 146 -8.22 2.00 5.89
C HIS A 146 -8.65 1.43 4.53
N TYR A 147 -9.95 1.17 4.43
CA TYR A 147 -10.60 0.72 3.21
C TYR A 147 -11.71 1.72 2.87
N GLU A 148 -11.75 2.19 1.64
CA GLU A 148 -12.72 3.19 1.19
C GLU A 148 -13.19 2.95 -0.25
N GLN A 149 -14.30 3.61 -0.59
CA GLN A 149 -14.76 3.83 -1.96
C GLN A 149 -14.31 5.24 -2.36
N VAL A 150 -13.74 5.37 -3.55
CA VAL A 150 -13.17 6.64 -4.06
C VAL A 150 -14.26 7.47 -4.73
#